data_AF-A0A7K3L2F8-F1
#
_entry.id   AF-A0A7K3L2F8-F1
#
_cell.length_a   1.000
_cell.length_b   1.000
_cell.length_c   1.000
_cell.angle_alpha   90.00
_cell.angle_beta   90.00
_cell.angle_gamma   90.00
#
_symmetry.space_group_name_H-M   'P 1'
#
loop_
_entity.id
_entity.type
_entity.pdbx_description
1 polymer ?
#
loop_
_entity_poly.entity_id
_entity_poly.type
_entity_poly.pdbx_seq_one_letter_code
_entity_poly.pdbx_strand_id
1 'polypeptide(L)' 'MNDKTISEFAASEAAKTEDAIKDLERIEEEVIAEAEASVDDYDAMAHEGAAAAAAETAFDFDQAEINTEMLAGELAEDAK' A
#
# COMPACT_ATOMS: atom_id res chain seq x y z
N MET A 1 -11.15 4.66 -35.23
CA MET A 1 -10.25 5.31 -34.25
C MET A 1 -8.91 5.54 -34.93
N ASN A 2 -8.28 6.68 -34.73
CA ASN A 2 -6.99 6.98 -35.35
C ASN A 2 -5.86 6.72 -34.34
N ASP A 3 -4.68 6.34 -34.81
CA ASP A 3 -3.57 5.86 -33.96
C ASP A 3 -3.22 6.84 -32.82
N LYS A 4 -3.24 8.14 -33.13
CA LYS A 4 -3.07 9.23 -32.16
C LYS A 4 -4.07 9.17 -30.98
N THR A 5 -5.35 8.90 -31.25
CA THR A 5 -6.39 8.85 -30.21
C THR A 5 -6.26 7.63 -29.30
N ILE A 6 -5.72 6.52 -29.82
CA ILE A 6 -5.46 5.31 -29.02
C ILE A 6 -4.24 5.54 -28.12
N SER A 7 -3.19 6.16 -28.65
CA SER A 7 -2.00 6.51 -27.89
C SER A 7 -2.29 7.52 -26.77
N GLU A 8 -3.08 8.56 -27.03
CA GLU A 8 -3.49 9.54 -26.01
C GLU A 8 -4.33 8.89 -24.89
N PHE A 9 -5.21 7.95 -25.25
CA PHE A 9 -5.99 7.19 -24.27
C PHE A 9 -5.09 6.31 -23.40
N ALA A 10 -4.19 5.53 -24.01
CA ALA A 10 -3.25 4.67 -23.29
C ALA A 10 -2.35 5.46 -22.33
N ALA A 11 -1.85 6.62 -22.75
CA ALA A 11 -1.07 7.50 -21.89
C ALA A 11 -1.89 8.04 -20.70
N SER A 12 -3.17 8.38 -20.93
CA SER A 12 -4.05 8.86 -19.85
C SER A 12 -4.38 7.77 -18.84
N GLU A 13 -4.55 6.52 -19.29
CA GLU A 13 -4.79 5.39 -18.40
C GLU A 13 -3.53 5.06 -17.60
N ALA A 14 -2.34 5.05 -18.23
CA ALA A 14 -1.08 4.86 -17.52
C ALA A 14 -0.85 5.90 -16.42
N ALA A 15 -1.16 7.17 -16.67
CA ALA A 15 -1.06 8.23 -15.66
C ALA A 15 -2.02 8.01 -14.49
N LYS A 16 -3.27 7.63 -14.75
CA LYS A 16 -4.23 7.30 -13.68
C LYS A 16 -3.80 6.08 -12.86
N THR A 17 -3.20 5.08 -13.53
CA THR A 17 -2.65 3.92 -12.83
C THR A 17 -1.51 4.33 -11.90
N GLU A 18 -0.61 5.21 -12.35
CA GLU A 18 0.48 5.73 -11.51
C GLU A 18 -0.04 6.53 -10.31
N ASP A 19 -1.05 7.38 -10.52
CA ASP A 19 -1.68 8.14 -9.43
C ASP A 19 -2.39 7.21 -8.43
N ALA A 20 -3.10 6.18 -8.91
CA ALA A 20 -3.76 5.20 -8.06
C ALA A 20 -2.76 4.39 -7.22
N ILE A 21 -1.59 4.06 -7.76
CA ILE A 21 -0.53 3.37 -7.01
C ILE A 21 -0.06 4.26 -5.86
N LYS A 22 0.26 5.53 -6.13
CA LYS A 22 0.69 6.48 -5.09
C LYS A 22 -0.37 6.71 -4.02
N ASP A 23 -1.64 6.74 -4.42
CA ASP A 23 -2.74 6.85 -3.46
C ASP A 23 -2.84 5.63 -2.56
N LEU A 24 -2.61 4.42 -3.09
CA LEU A 24 -2.59 3.20 -2.29
C LEU A 24 -1.39 3.18 -1.33
N GLU A 25 -0.18 3.49 -1.81
CA GLU A 25 1.03 3.61 -0.99
C GLU A 25 0.81 4.58 0.18
N ARG A 26 0.25 5.76 -0.10
CA ARG A 26 -0.08 6.75 0.95
C ARG A 26 -1.10 6.20 1.96
N ILE A 27 -2.12 5.48 1.51
CA ILE A 27 -3.13 4.89 2.41
C ILE A 27 -2.48 3.83 3.30
N GLU A 28 -1.58 3.01 2.78
CA GLU A 28 -0.85 2.01 3.57
C GLU A 28 -0.02 2.67 4.68
N GLU A 29 0.74 3.71 4.35
CA GLU A 29 1.50 4.50 5.33
C GLU A 29 0.59 5.14 6.41
N GLU A 30 -0.56 5.70 6.00
CA GLU A 30 -1.54 6.30 6.90
C GLU A 30 -2.14 5.26 7.87
N VAL A 31 -2.45 4.06 7.37
CA VAL A 31 -3.00 2.97 8.19
C VAL A 31 -1.97 2.43 9.17
N ILE A 32 -0.71 2.26 8.77
CA ILE A 32 0.37 1.84 9.67
C ILE A 32 0.52 2.87 10.80
N ALA A 33 0.64 4.15 10.47
CA ALA A 33 0.82 5.21 11.46
C ALA A 33 -0.37 5.31 12.43
N GLU A 34 -1.60 5.17 11.95
CA GLU A 34 -2.79 5.15 12.80
C GLU A 34 -2.84 3.91 13.69
N ALA A 35 -2.47 2.74 13.17
CA ALA A 35 -2.42 1.51 13.92
C ALA A 35 -1.37 1.57 15.04
N GLU A 36 -0.16 2.05 14.75
CA GLU A 36 0.90 2.26 15.75
C GLU A 36 0.46 3.24 16.85
N ALA A 37 -0.14 4.37 16.48
CA ALA A 37 -0.67 5.32 17.46
C ALA A 37 -1.80 4.71 18.31
N SER A 38 -2.64 3.87 17.70
CA SER A 38 -3.73 3.17 18.38
C SER A 38 -3.22 2.15 19.40
N VAL A 39 -2.03 1.56 19.21
CA VAL A 39 -1.41 0.66 20.20
C VAL A 39 -1.23 1.40 21.52
N ASP A 40 -0.60 2.57 21.48
CA ASP A 40 -0.31 3.38 22.67
C ASP A 40 -1.61 3.83 23.36
N ASP A 41 -2.62 4.23 22.57
CA ASP A 41 -3.92 4.63 23.10
C ASP A 41 -4.66 3.47 23.79
N TYR A 42 -4.69 2.29 23.17
CA TYR A 42 -5.32 1.11 23.77
C TYR A 42 -4.56 0.59 24.99
N ASP A 43 -3.22 0.62 24.97
CA ASP A 43 -2.40 0.26 26.12
C ASP A 43 -2.66 1.20 27.31
N ALA A 44 -2.71 2.51 27.07
CA ALA A 44 -3.03 3.52 28.08
C ALA A 44 -4.43 3.32 28.71
N MET A 45 -5.38 2.75 27.95
CA MET A 45 -6.72 2.41 28.43
C MET A 45 -6.81 0.99 29.04
N ALA A 46 -5.69 0.27 29.17
CA ALA A 46 -5.62 -1.13 29.61
C ALA A 46 -6.48 -2.09 28.74
N HIS A 47 -6.59 -1.78 27.45
CA HIS A 47 -7.25 -2.60 26.43
C HIS A 47 -6.23 -3.43 25.66
N GLU A 48 -5.49 -4.29 26.37
CA GLU A 48 -4.37 -5.08 25.85
C GLU A 48 -4.70 -5.87 24.56
N GLY A 49 -5.91 -6.44 24.48
CA GLY A 49 -6.34 -7.17 23.28
C GLY A 49 -6.55 -6.27 22.05
N ALA A 50 -6.98 -5.02 22.27
CA ALA A 50 -7.12 -4.04 21.19
C ALA A 50 -5.75 -3.46 20.80
N ALA A 51 -4.86 -3.24 21.77
CA ALA A 51 -3.48 -2.85 21.51
C ALA A 51 -2.74 -3.93 20.68
N ALA A 52 -2.91 -5.20 21.03
CA ALA A 52 -2.33 -6.31 20.26
C ALA A 52 -2.88 -6.37 18.83
N ALA A 53 -4.20 -6.19 18.64
CA ALA A 53 -4.80 -6.18 17.30
C ALA A 53 -4.33 -4.99 16.45
N ALA A 54 -4.12 -3.82 17.06
CA ALA A 54 -3.55 -2.66 16.37
C ALA A 54 -2.09 -2.92 15.97
N ALA A 55 -1.28 -3.53 16.84
CA ALA A 55 0.09 -3.90 16.52
C ALA A 55 0.15 -4.97 15.40
N GLU A 56 -0.75 -5.95 15.42
CA GLU A 56 -0.88 -6.96 14.36
C GLU A 56 -1.25 -6.32 13.02
N THR A 57 -2.12 -5.30 13.03
CA THR A 57 -2.48 -4.55 11.82
C THR A 57 -1.25 -3.86 11.21
N ALA A 58 -0.47 -3.12 12.00
CA ALA A 58 0.76 -2.48 11.50
C ALA A 58 1.73 -3.53 10.91
N PHE A 59 1.93 -4.64 11.61
CA PHE A 59 2.79 -5.74 11.16
C PHE A 59 2.32 -6.38 9.84
N ASP A 60 1.01 -6.59 9.67
CA ASP A 60 0.45 -7.19 8.46
C ASP A 60 0.66 -6.29 7.23
N PHE A 61 0.58 -4.96 7.39
CA PHE A 61 0.87 -4.00 6.32
C PHE A 61 2.36 -3.95 5.98
N ASP A 62 3.26 -3.93 6.97
CA ASP A 62 4.72 -4.02 6.73
C ASP A 62 5.06 -5.29 5.93
N GLN A 63 4.43 -6.42 6.28
CA GLN A 63 4.65 -7.68 5.57
C GLN A 63 4.05 -7.66 4.16
N ALA A 64 2.93 -6.97 3.95
CA ALA A 64 2.33 -6.77 2.64
C ALA A 64 3.20 -5.91 1.71
N GLU A 65 3.84 -4.86 2.24
CA GLU A 65 4.81 -4.03 1.51
C GLU A 65 5.99 -4.89 1.02
N ILE A 66 6.62 -5.64 1.92
CA ILE A 66 7.73 -6.55 1.58
C ILE A 66 7.32 -7.56 0.49
N ASN A 67 6.13 -8.13 0.59
CA ASN A 67 5.63 -9.09 -0.40
C ASN A 67 5.40 -8.42 -1.77
N THR A 68 4.90 -7.18 -1.78
CA THR A 68 4.68 -6.39 -3.00
C THR A 68 6.01 -6.05 -3.67
N GLU A 69 7.01 -5.62 -2.90
CA GLU A 69 8.36 -5.36 -3.39
C GLU A 69 9.02 -6.62 -3.97
N MET A 70 8.90 -7.76 -3.27
CA MET A 70 9.40 -9.04 -3.76
C MET A 70 8.76 -9.43 -5.10
N LEU A 71 7.44 -9.33 -5.21
CA LEU A 71 6.71 -9.63 -6.45
C LEU A 71 7.14 -8.70 -7.59
N ALA A 72 7.31 -7.40 -7.31
CA ALA A 72 7.81 -6.45 -8.30
C ALA A 72 9.23 -6.82 -8.77
N GLY A 73 10.09 -7.28 -7.87
CA GLY A 73 11.41 -7.80 -8.17
C GLY A 73 11.39 -9.04 -9.08
N GLU A 74 10.56 -10.04 -8.75
CA GLU A 74 10.38 -11.26 -9.54
C GLU A 74 9.90 -10.94 -10.96
N LEU A 75 8.90 -10.07 -11.11
CA LEU A 75 8.40 -9.63 -12.41
C LEU A 75 9.45 -8.88 -13.25
N ALA A 76 10.33 -8.12 -12.60
CA ALA A 76 11.43 -7.41 -13.26
C ALA A 76 12.57 -8.34 -13.70
N GLU A 77 12.76 -9.49 -13.04
CA GLU A 77 13.71 -10.53 -13.47
C GLU A 77 13.17 -11.33 -14.67
N ASP A 78 11.88 -11.67 -14.67
CA ASP A 78 11.23 -12.41 -15.77
C ASP A 78 11.11 -11.61 -17.08
N ALA A 79 11.21 -10.28 -17.01
CA ALA A 79 11.14 -9.39 -18.16
C ALA A 79 12.49 -9.17 -18.90
N LYS A 80 13.59 -9.76 -18.41
CA LYS A 80 14.95 -9.65 -18.99
C LYS A 80 15.29 -10.79 -19.94
#